data_AF-L1Q8V3-F1
#
_entry.id   AF-L1Q8V3-F1
#
_cell.length_a   1.000
_cell.length_b   1.000
_cell.length_c   1.000
_cell.angle_alpha   90.00
_cell.angle_beta   90.00
_cell.angle_gamma   90.00
#
_symmetry.space_group_name_H-M   'P 1'
#
loop_
_entity.id
_entity.type
_entity.pdbx_description
1 polymer ?
#
loop_
_entity_poly.entity_id
_entity_poly.type
_entity_poly.pdbx_seq_one_letter_code
_entity_poly.pdbx_strand_id
1 'polypeptide(L)'
;MDIKLKNIKIKSYVIYLLILILSSTIILSFLEVKNNLIYLIPSSIYSKTELSGTIYDYINLAMDYSLYYKSEEYVKNKDNITTNDIEICKAEIRDQIDQEYEEFRYSKYNNDTSFNNLSYEEQEKILNEERDKIEEKYTLSDDKLNDYILERKINSFNILSNKLKSYLNLQFSAYDKLNNMWIGEEQRDITSLKKSSRYLREINIDFNGNVIEKIFINGKEVNENSSINKYINGKYNYYDHVYAVTESIGYENYNMDNHNIILYTWMPEDIIPGDIVYESLQSVQENVNKIAVSASIMAISIILVIVLIKAIKDKKELRIDEDRLINKLKDYPIEFKIAPLIILYIFWRINIYNVYYIGYMKVLKVNSVICLSIILAIMYLLIKILIINYKEGTLFSNNITIGIYKGLSKIATKGSIINSIFIIIMTYIVVGGLLLAISIAIPEIFIICLLIGLIITAMLIILVVRKLLYLDKIMIGAKDGARGQLNYKIDVKGEGHLGELANNINNIKEGLRKSVENEMKSENMKTELITNVSHDLKTPLTSIINYIDLLKRENIEPESARDYVNILDKKSQRLKVLIEDLFEASKAASGAMELNISKLDIGQLLRQALVKMMKDLMKSS
;
A
#
# COMPACT_ATOMS: atom_id res chain seq x y z
N MET A 1 -63.48 -11.12 -26.68
CA MET A 1 -62.53 -12.11 -26.15
C MET A 1 -61.87 -12.74 -27.37
N ASP A 2 -60.53 -12.78 -27.44
CA ASP A 2 -59.70 -13.07 -28.64
C ASP A 2 -59.42 -11.91 -29.63
N ILE A 3 -58.75 -10.86 -29.14
CA ILE A 3 -58.06 -9.90 -30.02
C ILE A 3 -56.61 -9.70 -29.55
N LYS A 4 -55.68 -10.23 -30.35
CA LYS A 4 -54.29 -9.74 -30.59
C LYS A 4 -53.35 -9.51 -29.39
N LEU A 5 -53.01 -10.55 -28.62
CA LEU A 5 -51.79 -10.59 -27.79
C LEU A 5 -50.70 -11.55 -28.32
N LYS A 6 -50.80 -11.98 -29.59
CA LYS A 6 -49.98 -13.07 -30.14
C LYS A 6 -48.65 -12.66 -30.79
N ASN A 7 -48.16 -11.42 -30.64
CA ASN A 7 -46.98 -11.00 -31.40
C ASN A 7 -46.03 -9.98 -30.76
N ILE A 8 -45.93 -9.93 -29.43
CA ILE A 8 -44.76 -9.29 -28.82
C ILE A 8 -43.70 -10.38 -28.67
N LYS A 9 -42.90 -10.61 -29.74
CA LYS A 9 -41.61 -11.29 -29.60
C LYS A 9 -40.70 -10.36 -28.79
N ILE A 10 -40.85 -10.37 -27.47
CA ILE A 10 -39.86 -9.79 -26.57
C ILE A 10 -38.58 -10.57 -26.87
N LYS A 11 -37.63 -9.94 -27.57
CA LYS A 11 -36.35 -10.56 -27.87
C LYS A 11 -35.73 -10.96 -26.54
N SER A 12 -35.23 -12.21 -26.42
CA SER A 12 -34.62 -12.77 -25.21
C SER A 12 -33.68 -11.79 -24.50
N TYR A 13 -32.93 -10.98 -25.26
CA TYR A 13 -32.04 -9.94 -24.74
C TYR A 13 -32.72 -8.88 -23.85
N VAL A 14 -33.97 -8.52 -24.14
CA VAL A 14 -34.75 -7.55 -23.35
C VAL A 14 -35.03 -8.08 -21.95
N ILE A 15 -35.31 -9.38 -21.80
CA ILE A 15 -35.59 -10.00 -20.50
C ILE A 15 -34.35 -9.99 -19.62
N TYR A 16 -33.19 -10.33 -20.18
CA TYR A 16 -31.93 -10.32 -19.42
C TYR A 16 -31.51 -8.89 -19.05
N LEU A 17 -31.70 -7.92 -19.96
CA LEU A 17 -31.47 -6.51 -19.64
C LEU A 17 -32.37 -6.04 -18.49
N LEU A 18 -33.64 -6.42 -18.49
CA LEU A 18 -34.56 -6.13 -17.38
C LEU A 18 -34.12 -6.78 -16.06
N ILE A 19 -33.66 -8.04 -16.09
CA ILE A 19 -33.11 -8.70 -14.89
C ILE A 19 -31.91 -7.94 -14.35
N LEU A 20 -31.01 -7.47 -15.21
CA LEU A 20 -29.81 -6.72 -14.82
C LEU A 20 -30.17 -5.35 -14.23
N ILE A 21 -31.12 -4.64 -14.85
CA ILE A 21 -31.64 -3.37 -14.33
C ILE A 21 -32.28 -3.58 -12.96
N LEU A 22 -33.19 -4.54 -12.83
CA LEU A 22 -33.86 -4.83 -11.57
C LEU A 22 -32.86 -5.29 -10.49
N SER A 23 -31.88 -6.12 -10.83
CA SER A 23 -30.82 -6.53 -9.89
C SER A 23 -30.00 -5.33 -9.41
N SER A 24 -29.69 -4.41 -10.32
CA SER A 24 -28.99 -3.16 -9.99
C SER A 24 -29.82 -2.28 -9.07
N THR A 25 -31.12 -2.15 -9.35
CA THR A 25 -32.07 -1.45 -8.49
C THR A 25 -32.14 -2.06 -7.10
N ILE A 26 -32.21 -3.39 -6.98
CA ILE A 26 -32.22 -4.08 -5.67
C ILE A 26 -30.99 -3.74 -4.85
N ILE A 27 -29.79 -3.85 -5.44
CA ILE A 27 -28.53 -3.58 -4.75
C ILE A 27 -28.47 -2.12 -4.29
N LEU A 28 -28.81 -1.18 -5.16
CA LEU A 28 -28.75 0.25 -4.86
C LEU A 28 -29.80 0.66 -3.83
N SER A 29 -31.05 0.18 -3.95
CA SER A 29 -32.10 0.47 -2.98
C SER A 29 -31.78 -0.13 -1.60
N PHE A 30 -31.17 -1.32 -1.55
CA PHE A 30 -30.68 -1.89 -0.29
C PHE A 30 -29.64 -0.98 0.38
N LEU A 31 -28.67 -0.49 -0.40
CA LEU A 31 -27.63 0.40 0.11
C LEU A 31 -28.19 1.74 0.59
N GLU A 32 -29.14 2.32 -0.14
CA GLU A 32 -29.85 3.53 0.25
C GLU A 32 -30.60 3.34 1.57
N VAL A 33 -31.38 2.26 1.72
CA VAL A 33 -32.08 1.96 2.98
C VAL A 33 -31.08 1.75 4.12
N LYS A 34 -30.03 0.96 3.90
CA LYS A 34 -28.99 0.67 4.91
C LYS A 34 -28.28 1.95 5.37
N ASN A 35 -27.95 2.84 4.44
CA ASN A 35 -27.18 4.04 4.73
C ASN A 35 -28.00 5.11 5.46
N ASN A 36 -29.32 5.10 5.33
CA ASN A 36 -30.21 6.11 5.93
C ASN A 36 -31.03 5.56 7.12
N LEU A 37 -30.59 4.44 7.72
CA LEU A 37 -31.24 3.84 8.90
C LEU A 37 -31.41 4.81 10.08
N ILE A 38 -30.58 5.87 10.15
CA ILE A 38 -30.67 6.92 11.17
C ILE A 38 -32.04 7.60 11.24
N TYR A 39 -32.77 7.69 10.11
CA TYR A 39 -34.10 8.29 10.04
C TYR A 39 -35.21 7.36 10.56
N LEU A 40 -34.93 6.07 10.71
CA LEU A 40 -35.91 5.06 11.18
C LEU A 40 -35.77 4.76 12.67
N ILE A 41 -34.69 5.23 13.31
CA ILE A 41 -34.43 5.02 14.74
C ILE A 41 -34.87 6.29 15.49
N PRO A 42 -35.88 6.21 16.38
CA PRO A 42 -36.40 7.39 17.07
C PRO A 42 -35.33 8.24 17.77
N SER A 43 -34.33 7.62 18.41
CA SER A 43 -33.27 8.39 19.07
C SER A 43 -32.39 9.15 18.08
N SER A 44 -32.03 8.52 16.96
CA SER A 44 -31.13 9.08 15.96
C SER A 44 -31.74 10.23 15.18
N ILE A 45 -33.07 10.33 15.11
CA ILE A 45 -33.76 11.49 14.55
C ILE A 45 -33.35 12.76 15.31
N TYR A 46 -33.36 12.73 16.64
CA TYR A 46 -33.06 13.91 17.46
C TYR A 46 -31.56 14.16 17.67
N SER A 47 -30.69 13.19 17.36
CA SER A 47 -29.24 13.31 17.59
C SER A 47 -28.34 13.33 16.35
N LYS A 48 -28.84 12.91 15.17
CA LYS A 48 -28.02 12.67 13.97
C LYS A 48 -28.63 13.16 12.65
N THR A 49 -29.75 13.88 12.70
CA THR A 49 -30.40 14.44 11.49
C THR A 49 -30.39 15.96 11.51
N GLU A 50 -30.95 16.59 10.48
CA GLU A 50 -31.16 18.03 10.40
C GLU A 50 -31.83 18.62 11.66
N LEU A 51 -32.78 17.90 12.27
CA LEU A 51 -33.47 18.33 13.49
C LEU A 51 -32.53 18.53 14.67
N SER A 52 -31.47 17.71 14.76
CA SER A 52 -30.49 17.82 15.84
C SER A 52 -29.74 19.16 15.78
N GLY A 53 -29.48 19.69 14.57
CA GLY A 53 -28.83 20.98 14.40
C GLY A 53 -29.72 22.11 14.90
N THR A 54 -30.99 22.11 14.49
CA THR A 54 -31.98 23.11 14.92
C THR A 54 -32.23 23.09 16.43
N ILE A 55 -32.29 21.90 17.04
CA ILE A 55 -32.40 21.75 18.50
C ILE A 55 -31.15 22.29 19.18
N TYR A 56 -29.96 21.99 18.65
CA TYR A 56 -28.69 22.46 19.21
C TYR A 56 -28.59 24.00 19.17
N ASP A 57 -28.98 24.62 18.06
CA ASP A 57 -29.00 26.08 17.91
C ASP A 57 -29.92 26.73 18.97
N TYR A 58 -31.13 26.20 19.15
CA TYR A 58 -32.04 26.67 20.19
C TYR A 58 -31.45 26.53 21.60
N ILE A 59 -30.81 25.40 21.88
CA ILE A 59 -30.21 25.14 23.20
C ILE A 59 -29.10 26.14 23.51
N ASN A 60 -28.28 26.52 22.54
CA ASN A 60 -27.26 27.55 22.75
C ASN A 60 -27.90 28.91 23.05
N LEU A 61 -28.96 29.29 22.32
CA LEU A 61 -29.70 30.53 22.61
C LEU A 61 -30.29 30.51 24.03
N ALA A 62 -30.88 29.39 24.43
CA ALA A 62 -31.45 29.22 25.77
C ALA A 62 -30.37 29.24 26.86
N MET A 63 -29.18 28.72 26.56
CA MET A 63 -28.01 28.76 27.44
C MET A 63 -27.51 30.19 27.64
N ASP A 64 -27.34 30.95 26.55
CA ASP A 64 -26.92 32.35 26.58
C ASP A 64 -27.93 33.20 27.36
N TYR A 65 -29.22 32.96 27.14
CA TYR A 65 -30.30 33.60 27.89
C TYR A 65 -30.18 33.28 29.38
N SER A 66 -29.97 32.02 29.73
CA SER A 66 -30.00 31.55 31.12
C SER A 66 -28.76 31.92 31.93
N LEU A 67 -27.58 31.92 31.32
CA LEU A 67 -26.31 32.20 32.02
C LEU A 67 -26.05 33.70 32.14
N TYR A 68 -26.31 34.46 31.08
CA TYR A 68 -25.83 35.84 30.97
C TYR A 68 -26.94 36.89 31.16
N TYR A 69 -28.14 36.65 30.62
CA TYR A 69 -29.23 37.63 30.67
C TYR A 69 -30.24 37.42 31.79
N LYS A 70 -30.59 36.17 32.10
CA LYS A 70 -31.52 35.70 33.14
C LYS A 70 -32.97 36.22 33.05
N SER A 71 -33.19 37.53 33.01
CA SER A 71 -34.51 38.16 32.89
C SER A 71 -34.40 39.60 32.41
N GLU A 72 -35.51 40.18 31.95
CA GLU A 72 -35.53 41.59 31.54
C GLU A 72 -35.17 42.53 32.71
N GLU A 73 -35.61 42.20 33.93
CA GLU A 73 -35.29 42.95 35.14
C GLU A 73 -33.82 42.83 35.52
N TYR A 74 -33.23 41.64 35.36
CA TYR A 74 -31.81 41.40 35.60
C TYR A 74 -30.93 42.27 34.69
N VAL A 75 -31.29 42.37 33.41
CA VAL A 75 -30.54 43.13 32.41
C VAL A 75 -30.65 44.65 32.61
N LYS A 76 -31.76 45.13 33.17
CA LYS A 76 -31.98 46.56 33.44
C LYS A 76 -31.30 47.06 34.71
N ASN A 77 -30.85 46.17 35.59
CA ASN A 77 -30.22 46.56 36.85
C ASN A 77 -28.72 46.87 36.67
N LYS A 78 -28.31 48.09 37.05
CA LYS A 78 -26.91 48.54 37.04
C LYS A 78 -25.98 47.66 37.89
N ASP A 79 -26.50 47.06 38.96
CA ASP A 79 -25.71 46.19 39.84
C ASP A 79 -25.30 44.87 39.18
N ASN A 80 -25.93 44.51 38.05
CA ASN A 80 -25.66 43.29 37.29
C ASN A 80 -24.73 43.52 36.08
N ILE A 81 -24.07 44.67 36.01
CA ILE A 81 -23.01 44.94 35.02
C ILE A 81 -21.78 44.13 35.42
N THR A 82 -21.37 43.21 34.55
CA THR A 82 -20.20 42.36 34.79
C THR A 82 -18.92 43.01 34.28
N THR A 83 -17.75 42.55 34.74
CA THR A 83 -16.46 42.99 34.17
C THR A 83 -16.39 42.69 32.67
N ASN A 84 -16.98 41.59 32.22
CA ASN A 84 -17.04 41.24 30.81
C ASN A 84 -17.84 42.27 30.00
N ASP A 85 -18.93 42.80 30.56
CA ASP A 85 -19.76 43.82 29.90
C ASP A 85 -18.96 45.12 29.67
N ILE A 86 -18.16 45.50 30.66
CA ILE A 86 -17.30 46.69 30.60
C ILE A 86 -16.20 46.51 29.55
N GLU A 87 -15.51 45.36 29.55
CA GLU A 87 -14.42 45.09 28.62
C GLU A 87 -14.92 45.03 27.16
N ILE A 88 -16.08 44.41 26.92
CA ILE A 88 -16.67 44.36 25.58
C ILE A 88 -17.02 45.78 25.08
N CYS A 89 -17.73 46.57 25.89
CA CYS A 89 -18.08 47.93 25.47
C CYS A 89 -16.85 48.83 25.29
N LYS A 90 -15.80 48.67 26.10
CA LYS A 90 -14.52 49.36 25.89
C LYS A 90 -13.84 48.94 24.58
N ALA A 91 -13.91 47.67 24.23
CA ALA A 91 -13.39 47.18 22.95
C ALA A 91 -14.19 47.73 21.76
N GLU A 92 -15.52 47.74 21.83
CA GLU A 92 -16.39 48.33 20.80
C GLU A 92 -16.11 49.82 20.61
N ILE A 93 -15.95 50.57 21.70
CA ILE A 93 -15.58 51.99 21.64
C ILE A 93 -14.19 52.17 21.02
N ARG A 94 -13.23 51.30 21.36
CA ARG A 94 -11.89 51.32 20.75
C ARG A 94 -11.94 51.06 19.24
N ASP A 95 -12.74 50.08 18.82
CA ASP A 95 -12.91 49.78 17.39
C ASP A 95 -13.54 50.96 16.63
N GLN A 96 -14.48 51.70 17.25
CA GLN A 96 -15.03 52.94 16.67
C GLN A 96 -13.98 54.04 16.55
N ILE A 97 -13.14 54.22 17.58
CA ILE A 97 -12.01 55.16 17.56
C ILE A 97 -11.05 54.81 16.43
N ASP A 98 -10.63 53.55 16.35
CA ASP A 98 -9.68 53.08 15.35
C ASP A 98 -10.25 53.20 13.93
N GLN A 99 -11.54 52.92 13.74
CA GLN A 99 -12.21 53.10 12.45
C GLN A 99 -12.24 54.56 12.02
N GLU A 100 -12.70 55.48 12.89
CA GLU A 100 -12.76 56.92 12.56
C GLU A 100 -11.35 57.50 12.32
N TYR A 101 -10.36 57.05 13.10
CA TYR A 101 -8.96 57.43 12.91
C TYR A 101 -8.39 56.93 11.57
N GLU A 102 -8.62 55.67 11.21
CA GLU A 102 -8.14 55.13 9.93
C GLU A 102 -8.86 55.78 8.73
N GLU A 103 -10.16 56.11 8.83
CA GLU A 103 -10.87 56.89 7.82
C GLU A 103 -10.25 58.28 7.62
N PHE A 104 -9.93 58.98 8.73
CA PHE A 104 -9.24 60.28 8.68
C PHE A 104 -7.84 60.16 8.07
N ARG A 105 -7.04 59.21 8.57
CA ARG A 105 -5.66 58.95 8.11
C ARG A 105 -5.65 58.61 6.62
N TYR A 106 -6.54 57.73 6.18
CA TYR A 106 -6.68 57.36 4.77
C TYR A 106 -7.07 58.56 3.91
N SER A 107 -8.00 59.40 4.38
CA SER A 107 -8.39 60.64 3.68
C SER A 107 -7.21 61.60 3.56
N LYS A 108 -6.40 61.77 4.62
CA LYS A 108 -5.23 62.65 4.60
C LYS A 108 -4.18 62.21 3.59
N TYR A 109 -3.82 60.93 3.56
CA TYR A 109 -2.82 60.43 2.61
C TYR A 109 -3.28 60.44 1.15
N ASN A 110 -4.58 60.24 0.89
CA ASN A 110 -5.07 60.10 -0.49
C ASN A 110 -5.64 61.40 -1.08
N ASN A 111 -6.21 62.26 -0.25
CA ASN A 111 -6.99 63.42 -0.72
C ASN A 111 -6.33 64.77 -0.42
N ASP A 112 -5.26 64.81 0.40
CA ASP A 112 -4.58 66.05 0.80
C ASP A 112 -3.11 66.05 0.34
N THR A 113 -2.87 66.57 -0.86
CA THR A 113 -1.51 66.68 -1.42
C THR A 113 -0.61 67.62 -0.61
N SER A 114 -1.19 68.53 0.18
CA SER A 114 -0.42 69.41 1.06
C SER A 114 0.11 68.66 2.28
N PHE A 115 -0.67 67.70 2.80
CA PHE A 115 -0.27 66.81 3.90
C PHE A 115 0.90 65.90 3.50
N ASN A 116 0.87 65.32 2.30
CA ASN A 116 1.94 64.44 1.80
C ASN A 116 3.29 65.15 1.59
N ASN A 117 3.29 66.48 1.48
CA ASN A 117 4.49 67.29 1.31
C ASN A 117 5.14 67.73 2.65
N LEU A 118 4.50 67.43 3.79
CA LEU A 118 5.05 67.70 5.13
C LEU A 118 6.15 66.70 5.50
N SER A 119 7.01 67.05 6.45
CA SER A 119 7.95 66.10 7.05
C SER A 119 7.23 65.02 7.86
N TYR A 120 7.90 63.89 8.10
CA TYR A 120 7.31 62.79 8.88
C TYR A 120 6.87 63.23 10.28
N GLU A 121 7.70 64.04 10.96
CA GLU A 121 7.38 64.57 12.31
C GLU A 121 6.15 65.48 12.29
N GLU A 122 5.95 66.27 11.24
CA GLU A 122 4.76 67.13 11.08
C GLU A 122 3.51 66.32 10.74
N GLN A 123 3.62 65.27 9.91
CA GLN A 123 2.53 64.35 9.62
C GLN A 123 2.09 63.59 10.88
N GLU A 124 3.06 63.03 11.61
CA GLU A 124 2.81 62.28 12.86
C GLU A 124 2.17 63.17 13.92
N LYS A 125 2.62 64.43 14.06
CA LYS A 125 1.99 65.39 14.96
C LYS A 125 0.53 65.64 14.63
N ILE A 126 0.18 65.84 13.35
CA ILE A 126 -1.21 66.06 12.92
C ILE A 126 -2.06 64.81 13.15
N LEU A 127 -1.52 63.61 12.84
CA LEU A 127 -2.23 62.35 13.04
C LEU A 127 -2.47 62.08 14.53
N ASN A 128 -1.47 62.31 15.38
CA ASN A 128 -1.60 62.12 16.83
C ASN A 128 -2.55 63.15 17.46
N GLU A 129 -2.45 64.44 17.07
CA GLU A 129 -3.39 65.46 17.53
C GLU A 129 -4.85 65.14 17.14
N GLU A 130 -5.07 64.53 15.98
CA GLU A 130 -6.41 64.11 15.59
C GLU A 130 -6.85 62.83 16.31
N ARG A 131 -5.94 61.86 16.52
CA ARG A 131 -6.23 60.65 17.30
C ARG A 131 -6.62 61.01 18.74
N ASP A 132 -5.92 61.94 19.38
CA ASP A 132 -6.24 62.43 20.72
C ASP A 132 -7.63 63.08 20.77
N LYS A 133 -8.00 63.88 19.75
CA LYS A 133 -9.36 64.47 19.65
C LYS A 133 -10.43 63.41 19.46
N ILE A 134 -10.16 62.38 18.66
CA ILE A 134 -11.08 61.26 18.44
C ILE A 134 -11.23 60.48 19.76
N GLU A 135 -10.13 60.14 20.44
CA GLU A 135 -10.18 59.48 21.76
C GLU A 135 -10.95 60.31 22.80
N GLU A 136 -10.75 61.63 22.85
CA GLU A 136 -11.49 62.54 23.75
C GLU A 136 -13.00 62.57 23.42
N LYS A 137 -13.38 62.56 22.14
CA LYS A 137 -14.78 62.50 21.68
C LYS A 137 -15.51 61.25 22.17
N TYR A 138 -14.83 60.12 22.21
CA TYR A 138 -15.39 58.82 22.64
C TYR A 138 -15.18 58.51 24.13
N THR A 139 -14.51 59.38 24.87
CA THR A 139 -14.32 59.20 26.32
C THR A 139 -15.65 59.41 27.05
N LEU A 140 -16.20 58.32 27.59
CA LEU A 140 -17.41 58.33 28.39
C LEU A 140 -17.08 58.46 29.88
N SER A 141 -17.89 59.22 30.62
CA SER A 141 -17.90 59.15 32.08
C SER A 141 -18.44 57.79 32.54
N ASP A 142 -18.05 57.32 33.73
CA ASP A 142 -18.49 56.02 34.25
C ASP A 142 -20.02 55.83 34.21
N ASP A 143 -20.79 56.88 34.53
CA ASP A 143 -22.26 56.84 34.45
C ASP A 143 -22.78 56.66 33.02
N LYS A 144 -22.16 57.32 32.03
CA LYS A 144 -22.54 57.21 30.62
C LYS A 144 -22.12 55.87 30.03
N LEU A 145 -20.97 55.33 30.47
CA LEU A 145 -20.53 53.99 30.10
C LEU A 145 -21.50 52.94 30.62
N ASN A 146 -21.95 53.06 31.87
CA ASN A 146 -22.96 52.17 32.45
C ASN A 146 -24.29 52.24 31.69
N ASP A 147 -24.75 53.44 31.33
CA ASP A 147 -25.98 53.59 30.53
C ASP A 147 -25.83 52.98 29.13
N TYR A 148 -24.68 53.15 28.47
CA TYR A 148 -24.35 52.52 27.19
C TYR A 148 -24.34 50.99 27.29
N ILE A 149 -23.69 50.44 28.32
CA ILE A 149 -23.66 48.99 28.58
C ILE A 149 -25.08 48.45 28.77
N LEU A 150 -25.91 49.13 29.57
CA LEU A 150 -27.29 48.70 29.80
C LEU A 150 -28.12 48.73 28.52
N GLU A 151 -28.04 49.80 27.73
CA GLU A 151 -28.77 49.90 26.46
C GLU A 151 -28.38 48.76 25.51
N ARG A 152 -27.07 48.49 25.37
CA ARG A 152 -26.54 47.39 24.58
C ARG A 152 -27.07 46.04 25.08
N LYS A 153 -26.98 45.79 26.39
CA LYS A 153 -27.41 44.52 27.00
C LYS A 153 -28.93 44.30 26.84
N ILE A 154 -29.73 45.35 27.00
CA ILE A 154 -31.19 45.33 26.77
C ILE A 154 -31.50 45.01 25.30
N ASN A 155 -30.80 45.65 24.35
CA ASN A 155 -31.00 45.38 22.94
C ASN A 155 -30.66 43.92 22.59
N SER A 156 -29.52 43.44 23.07
CA SER A 156 -29.05 42.07 22.89
C SER A 156 -30.02 41.05 23.48
N PHE A 157 -30.51 41.31 24.70
CA PHE A 157 -31.55 40.53 25.35
C PHE A 157 -32.83 40.46 24.52
N ASN A 158 -33.29 41.60 23.99
CA ASN A 158 -34.51 41.67 23.19
C ASN A 158 -34.37 40.87 21.89
N ILE A 159 -33.23 40.97 21.21
CA ILE A 159 -32.92 40.19 20.00
C ILE A 159 -32.92 38.69 20.32
N LEU A 160 -32.21 38.28 21.38
CA LEU A 160 -32.14 36.89 21.81
C LEU A 160 -33.52 36.34 22.21
N SER A 161 -34.27 37.10 23.02
CA SER A 161 -35.63 36.76 23.45
C SER A 161 -36.57 36.61 22.25
N ASN A 162 -36.51 37.51 21.28
CA ASN A 162 -37.32 37.41 20.06
C ASN A 162 -36.92 36.20 19.21
N LYS A 163 -35.62 35.88 19.13
CA LYS A 163 -35.12 34.69 18.44
C LYS A 163 -35.52 33.40 19.15
N LEU A 164 -35.59 33.36 20.48
CA LEU A 164 -36.14 32.22 21.22
C LEU A 164 -37.64 32.06 20.98
N LYS A 165 -38.40 33.16 20.99
CA LYS A 165 -39.84 33.16 20.72
C LYS A 165 -40.21 32.74 19.29
N SER A 166 -39.29 32.83 18.33
CA SER A 166 -39.54 32.35 16.97
C SER A 166 -39.51 30.82 16.84
N TYR A 167 -38.99 30.10 17.84
CA TYR A 167 -39.09 28.65 17.94
C TYR A 167 -40.38 28.29 18.70
N LEU A 168 -41.46 28.11 17.94
CA LEU A 168 -42.79 27.80 18.46
C LEU A 168 -42.88 26.41 19.11
N ASN A 169 -42.03 25.47 18.67
CA ASN A 169 -42.06 24.07 19.08
C ASN A 169 -40.95 23.66 20.07
N LEU A 170 -40.13 24.62 20.52
CA LEU A 170 -39.15 24.39 21.56
C LEU A 170 -39.36 25.38 22.70
N GLN A 171 -39.26 24.86 23.91
CA GLN A 171 -39.39 25.63 25.14
C GLN A 171 -38.21 25.34 26.05
N PHE A 172 -37.90 26.30 26.91
CA PHE A 172 -36.87 26.13 27.92
C PHE A 172 -37.27 26.71 29.27
N SER A 173 -36.67 26.16 30.31
CA SER A 173 -36.72 26.68 31.66
C SER A 173 -35.40 26.33 32.32
N ALA A 174 -34.81 27.30 33.03
CA ALA A 174 -33.55 27.11 33.71
C ALA A 174 -33.70 27.39 35.21
N TYR A 175 -32.98 26.64 36.02
CA TYR A 175 -32.95 26.80 37.47
C TYR A 175 -31.58 27.26 37.93
N ASP A 176 -31.48 28.51 38.37
CA ASP A 176 -30.27 29.07 38.97
C ASP A 176 -30.20 28.63 40.43
N LYS A 177 -29.30 27.68 40.72
CA LYS A 177 -29.14 27.10 42.06
C LYS A 177 -28.46 28.05 43.03
N LEU A 178 -27.72 29.06 42.55
CA LEU A 178 -27.05 30.03 43.42
C LEU A 178 -28.07 31.01 43.99
N ASN A 179 -28.97 31.50 43.12
CA ASN A 179 -29.98 32.49 43.47
C ASN A 179 -31.34 31.87 43.83
N ASN A 180 -31.46 30.54 43.75
CA ASN A 180 -32.67 29.78 44.05
C ASN A 180 -33.89 30.32 43.27
N MET A 181 -33.71 30.53 41.96
CA MET A 181 -34.72 31.16 41.09
C MET A 181 -34.85 30.44 39.75
N TRP A 182 -36.05 30.50 39.19
CA TRP A 182 -36.33 30.03 37.83
C TRP A 182 -36.13 31.15 36.81
N ILE A 183 -35.61 30.78 35.64
CA ILE A 183 -35.28 31.63 34.51
C ILE A 183 -36.01 31.09 33.28
N GLY A 184 -36.62 31.98 32.49
CA GLY A 184 -37.45 31.61 31.35
C GLY A 184 -38.89 31.30 31.77
N GLU A 185 -39.45 30.16 31.32
CA GLU A 185 -40.80 29.76 31.72
C GLU A 185 -40.86 29.29 33.20
N GLU A 186 -41.97 29.58 33.88
CA GLU A 186 -42.21 29.29 35.30
C GLU A 186 -42.06 27.80 35.69
N GLN A 187 -41.91 27.57 36.99
CA GLN A 187 -41.70 26.28 37.65
C GLN A 187 -42.67 25.19 37.14
N ARG A 188 -42.16 24.27 36.31
CA ARG A 188 -42.89 23.09 35.82
C ARG A 188 -42.46 21.82 36.54
N ASP A 189 -43.40 20.87 36.67
CA ASP A 189 -43.09 19.52 37.14
C ASP A 189 -42.26 18.78 36.07
N ILE A 190 -40.94 18.72 36.26
CA ILE A 190 -39.98 18.06 35.37
C ILE A 190 -40.35 16.58 35.15
N THR A 191 -40.97 15.93 36.14
CA THR A 191 -41.37 14.52 36.04
C THR A 191 -42.52 14.33 35.05
N SER A 192 -43.46 15.28 35.02
CA SER A 192 -44.55 15.28 34.03
C SER A 192 -44.03 15.62 32.64
N LEU A 193 -43.15 16.63 32.52
CA LEU A 193 -42.51 17.01 31.27
C LEU A 193 -41.76 15.84 30.63
N LYS A 194 -40.97 15.09 31.41
CA LYS A 194 -40.27 13.89 30.90
C LYS A 194 -41.23 12.91 30.23
N LYS A 195 -42.47 12.79 30.71
CA LYS A 195 -43.48 11.87 30.16
C LYS A 195 -44.28 12.45 28.99
N SER A 196 -44.53 13.75 28.97
CA SER A 196 -45.42 14.42 28.01
C SER A 196 -44.68 15.16 26.87
N SER A 197 -43.35 15.04 26.80
CA SER A 197 -42.52 15.65 25.75
C SER A 197 -42.06 14.61 24.73
N ARG A 198 -42.02 15.00 23.45
CA ARG A 198 -41.34 14.22 22.41
C ARG A 198 -39.84 14.13 22.65
N TYR A 199 -39.26 15.24 23.08
CA TYR A 199 -37.84 15.40 23.36
C TYR A 199 -37.68 16.26 24.60
N LEU A 200 -36.76 15.88 25.48
CA LEU A 200 -36.32 16.70 26.60
C LEU A 200 -34.82 16.51 26.81
N ARG A 201 -34.09 17.61 26.95
CA ARG A 201 -32.68 17.61 27.36
C ARG A 201 -32.53 18.38 28.66
N GLU A 202 -31.87 17.74 29.62
CA GLU A 202 -31.48 18.30 30.91
C GLU A 202 -29.97 18.52 30.86
N ILE A 203 -29.52 19.77 31.02
CA ILE A 203 -28.11 20.15 31.05
C ILE A 203 -27.83 20.76 32.42
N ASN A 204 -26.99 20.11 33.21
CA ASN A 204 -26.60 20.54 34.54
C ASN A 204 -25.17 21.06 34.50
N ILE A 205 -25.01 22.37 34.71
CA ILE A 205 -23.73 23.06 34.77
C ILE A 205 -23.41 23.31 36.24
N ASP A 206 -22.30 22.75 36.71
CA ASP A 206 -21.83 22.97 38.07
C ASP A 206 -20.94 24.21 38.19
N PHE A 207 -20.65 24.58 39.45
CA PHE A 207 -19.85 25.75 39.81
C PHE A 207 -18.43 25.76 39.21
N ASN A 208 -17.89 24.58 38.88
CA ASN A 208 -16.56 24.43 38.28
C ASN A 208 -16.62 24.40 36.74
N GLY A 209 -17.81 24.59 36.15
CA GLY A 209 -18.04 24.51 34.71
C GLY A 209 -18.20 23.07 34.19
N ASN A 210 -18.30 22.06 35.05
CA ASN A 210 -18.58 20.69 34.59
C ASN A 210 -20.03 20.61 34.10
N VAL A 211 -20.22 19.98 32.96
CA VAL A 211 -21.52 19.81 32.32
C VAL A 211 -21.92 18.34 32.36
N ILE A 212 -23.11 18.05 32.90
CA ILE A 212 -23.75 16.73 32.88
C ILE A 212 -25.04 16.84 32.09
N GLU A 213 -25.21 15.99 31.09
CA GLU A 213 -26.38 16.02 30.21
C GLU A 213 -27.18 14.72 30.25
N LYS A 214 -28.51 14.85 30.15
CA LYS A 214 -29.43 13.73 29.97
C LYS A 214 -30.46 14.04 28.90
N ILE A 215 -30.72 13.08 28.02
CA ILE A 215 -31.69 13.22 26.93
C ILE A 215 -32.79 12.18 27.12
N PHE A 216 -34.03 12.63 27.04
CA PHE A 216 -35.24 11.82 27.10
C PHE A 216 -36.00 11.97 25.79
N ILE A 217 -36.37 10.85 25.17
CA ILE A 217 -37.15 10.83 23.93
C ILE A 217 -38.38 9.98 24.18
N ASN A 218 -39.57 10.56 24.03
CA ASN A 218 -40.86 9.93 24.34
C ASN A 218 -40.87 9.24 25.72
N GLY A 219 -40.38 9.92 26.75
CA GLY A 219 -40.34 9.40 28.12
C GLY A 219 -39.25 8.37 28.43
N LYS A 220 -38.38 8.02 27.48
CA LYS A 220 -37.27 7.09 27.72
C LYS A 220 -35.94 7.82 27.69
N GLU A 221 -35.13 7.63 28.72
CA GLU A 221 -33.75 8.10 28.75
C GLU A 221 -32.94 7.38 27.68
N VAL A 222 -32.27 8.15 26.83
CA VAL A 222 -31.46 7.63 25.74
C VAL A 222 -29.99 7.75 26.13
N ASN A 223 -29.42 6.62 26.55
CA ASN A 223 -27.97 6.47 26.72
C ASN A 223 -27.31 6.30 25.35
N GLU A 224 -27.36 7.31 24.50
CA GLU A 224 -26.36 7.36 23.42
C GLU A 224 -25.03 7.72 24.09
N ASN A 225 -24.07 6.79 24.04
CA ASN A 225 -22.64 7.03 24.28
C ASN A 225 -22.13 8.06 23.25
N SER A 226 -22.68 9.26 23.30
CA SER A 226 -22.36 10.32 22.39
C SER A 226 -21.09 10.95 22.91
N SER A 227 -20.24 11.31 21.97
CA SER A 227 -19.08 12.17 22.10
C SER A 227 -19.40 13.56 22.67
N ILE A 228 -20.58 13.74 23.29
CA ILE A 228 -21.09 14.91 24.01
C ILE A 228 -20.78 14.80 25.51
N ASN A 229 -20.47 13.60 26.04
CA ASN A 229 -19.62 13.46 27.24
C ASN A 229 -18.17 13.89 26.92
N LYS A 230 -18.00 15.04 26.26
CA LYS A 230 -16.78 15.80 26.46
C LYS A 230 -16.89 16.36 27.86
N TYR A 231 -16.01 15.95 28.74
CA TYR A 231 -15.47 16.91 29.67
C TYR A 231 -14.99 18.08 28.82
N ILE A 232 -15.81 19.11 28.67
CA ILE A 232 -15.35 20.40 28.19
C ILE A 232 -14.56 20.95 29.37
N ASN A 233 -13.28 20.59 29.43
CA ASN A 233 -12.33 21.23 30.32
C ASN A 233 -11.98 22.61 29.70
N GLY A 234 -13.02 23.44 29.53
CA GLY A 234 -13.02 24.65 28.75
C GLY A 234 -14.17 25.53 29.21
N LYS A 235 -13.87 26.80 29.44
CA LYS A 235 -14.86 27.80 29.83
C LYS A 235 -15.87 27.94 28.70
N TYR A 236 -17.16 27.94 29.03
CA TYR A 236 -18.21 28.19 28.05
C TYR A 236 -18.05 29.63 27.53
N ASN A 237 -17.88 29.78 26.22
CA ASN A 237 -17.69 31.09 25.58
C ASN A 237 -19.04 31.58 25.07
N TYR A 238 -19.37 32.82 25.44
CA TYR A 238 -20.60 33.50 25.07
C TYR A 238 -20.53 34.02 23.63
N TYR A 239 -21.64 33.92 22.90
CA TYR A 239 -21.81 34.53 21.58
C TYR A 239 -22.71 35.77 21.69
N ASP A 240 -22.18 36.91 21.27
CA ASP A 240 -22.98 38.13 21.16
C ASP A 240 -23.88 38.09 19.93
N HIS A 241 -25.16 38.50 20.09
CA HIS A 241 -26.20 38.38 19.07
C HIS A 241 -26.53 39.70 18.36
N VAL A 242 -25.79 40.79 18.62
CA VAL A 242 -26.12 42.13 18.06
C VAL A 242 -25.26 42.55 16.87
N TYR A 243 -24.04 42.03 16.69
CA TYR A 243 -23.25 42.32 15.49
C TYR A 243 -22.43 41.13 15.00
N ALA A 244 -22.71 40.68 13.78
CA ALA A 244 -21.84 39.80 12.99
C ALA A 244 -20.63 40.56 12.39
N VAL A 245 -20.17 41.62 13.04
CA VAL A 245 -19.07 42.48 12.61
C VAL A 245 -18.14 42.67 13.80
N THR A 246 -17.23 41.72 13.98
CA THR A 246 -15.91 41.89 14.62
C THR A 246 -15.19 40.55 14.52
N GLU A 247 -14.74 40.21 13.30
CA GLU A 247 -13.77 39.12 13.09
C GLU A 247 -12.38 39.44 13.70
N SER A 248 -12.20 40.62 14.32
CA SER A 248 -10.94 41.14 14.84
C SER A 248 -10.76 41.05 16.37
N ILE A 249 -11.81 40.84 17.16
CA ILE A 249 -11.66 40.63 18.60
C ILE A 249 -11.36 39.16 18.81
N GLY A 250 -10.08 38.85 19.01
CA GLY A 250 -9.64 37.50 19.37
C GLY A 250 -10.52 36.95 20.49
N TYR A 251 -10.93 35.69 20.36
CA TYR A 251 -11.63 34.92 21.37
C TYR A 251 -10.78 34.81 22.65
N GLU A 252 -10.65 35.89 23.41
CA GLU A 252 -10.12 35.83 24.75
C GLU A 252 -11.15 35.13 25.62
N ASN A 253 -10.72 34.04 26.24
CA ASN A 253 -11.53 33.23 27.16
C ASN A 253 -11.82 34.04 28.42
N TYR A 254 -12.80 34.95 28.35
CA TYR A 254 -13.28 35.66 29.52
C TYR A 254 -13.89 34.64 30.47
N ASN A 255 -13.29 34.54 31.66
CA ASN A 255 -13.80 33.74 32.76
C ASN A 255 -15.22 34.19 33.07
N MET A 256 -16.21 33.39 32.66
CA MET A 256 -17.54 33.48 33.26
C MET A 256 -17.40 33.27 34.77
N ASP A 257 -18.13 34.07 35.54
CA ASP A 257 -18.32 33.83 36.97
C ASP A 257 -18.86 32.41 37.19
N ASN A 258 -18.61 31.85 38.37
CA ASN A 258 -19.03 30.49 38.67
C ASN A 258 -20.56 30.36 38.55
N HIS A 259 -21.04 29.63 37.53
CA HIS A 259 -22.46 29.39 37.32
C HIS A 259 -22.88 28.04 37.94
N ASN A 260 -24.09 27.95 38.48
CA ASN A 260 -24.66 26.67 38.91
C ASN A 260 -26.11 26.60 38.44
N ILE A 261 -26.32 26.17 37.20
CA ILE A 261 -27.62 26.21 36.51
C ILE A 261 -28.00 24.81 36.02
N ILE A 262 -29.28 24.46 36.12
CA ILE A 262 -29.86 23.36 35.35
C ILE A 262 -30.73 23.94 34.25
N LEU A 263 -30.41 23.69 32.99
CA LEU A 263 -31.22 24.04 31.83
C LEU A 263 -32.05 22.84 31.39
N TYR A 264 -33.36 23.03 31.29
CA TYR A 264 -34.30 22.09 30.70
C TYR A 264 -34.76 22.66 29.37
N THR A 265 -34.60 21.90 28.30
CA THR A 265 -35.16 22.22 26.97
C THR A 265 -36.05 21.08 26.52
N TRP A 266 -37.24 21.38 26.02
CA TRP A 266 -38.17 20.34 25.59
C TRP A 266 -38.97 20.73 24.35
N MET A 267 -39.45 19.68 23.69
CA MET A 267 -40.37 19.74 22.56
C MET A 267 -41.71 19.11 22.99
N PRO A 268 -42.82 19.85 22.92
CA PRO A 268 -44.16 19.33 23.22
C PRO A 268 -44.55 18.13 22.33
N GLU A 269 -45.56 17.37 22.76
CA GLU A 269 -46.14 16.29 21.95
C GLU A 269 -46.85 16.79 20.69
N ASP A 270 -47.57 17.90 20.82
CA ASP A 270 -48.25 18.54 19.70
C ASP A 270 -47.32 19.59 19.08
N ILE A 271 -47.01 19.40 17.80
CA ILE A 271 -46.14 20.30 17.03
C ILE A 271 -47.02 21.17 16.13
N ILE A 272 -46.79 22.48 16.16
CA ILE A 272 -47.51 23.48 15.37
C ILE A 272 -46.69 23.94 14.15
N PRO A 273 -47.31 24.17 12.98
CA PRO A 273 -46.61 24.70 11.82
C PRO A 273 -46.13 26.14 12.02
N GLY A 274 -45.03 26.52 11.35
CA GLY A 274 -44.61 27.91 11.22
C GLY A 274 -43.26 28.28 11.83
N ASP A 275 -42.48 27.30 12.31
CA ASP A 275 -41.09 27.52 12.74
C ASP A 275 -40.11 26.54 12.07
N ILE A 276 -38.81 26.82 12.24
CA ILE A 276 -37.71 26.02 11.69
C ILE A 276 -37.66 24.59 12.24
N VAL A 277 -38.21 24.35 13.44
CA VAL A 277 -38.27 23.03 14.07
C VAL A 277 -39.30 22.16 13.35
N TYR A 278 -40.48 22.70 13.06
CA TYR A 278 -41.52 22.04 12.27
C TYR A 278 -41.03 21.73 10.85
N GLU A 279 -40.38 22.68 10.19
CA GLU A 279 -39.78 22.46 8.86
C GLU A 279 -38.74 21.33 8.88
N SER A 280 -37.91 21.28 9.92
CA SER A 280 -36.92 20.22 10.11
C SER A 280 -37.56 18.86 10.37
N LEU A 281 -38.63 18.80 11.19
CA LEU A 281 -39.41 17.58 11.41
C LEU A 281 -40.11 17.11 10.11
N GLN A 282 -40.63 18.03 9.31
CA GLN A 282 -41.22 17.72 8.02
C GLN A 282 -40.17 17.17 7.05
N SER A 283 -38.96 17.77 6.99
CA SER A 283 -37.84 17.24 6.21
C SER A 283 -37.49 15.81 6.62
N VAL A 284 -37.41 15.54 7.93
CA VAL A 284 -37.18 14.18 8.46
C VAL A 284 -38.26 13.22 7.98
N GLN A 285 -39.55 13.61 8.07
CA GLN A 285 -40.66 12.77 7.64
C GLN A 285 -40.66 12.52 6.11
N GLU A 286 -40.32 13.52 5.30
CA GLU A 286 -40.13 13.37 3.86
C GLU A 286 -39.01 12.39 3.55
N ASN A 287 -37.91 12.44 4.32
CA ASN A 287 -36.79 11.52 4.18
C ASN A 287 -37.15 10.09 4.59
N VAL A 288 -37.95 9.90 5.65
CA VAL A 288 -38.54 8.59 6.00
C VAL A 288 -39.41 8.06 4.87
N ASN A 289 -40.25 8.90 4.26
CA ASN A 289 -41.09 8.50 3.12
C ASN A 289 -40.25 8.08 1.91
N LYS A 290 -39.16 8.80 1.59
CA LYS A 290 -38.22 8.42 0.52
C LYS A 290 -37.61 7.04 0.78
N ILE A 291 -37.18 6.76 2.02
CA ILE A 291 -36.65 5.43 2.40
C ILE A 291 -37.71 4.34 2.22
N ALA A 292 -38.95 4.59 2.62
CA ALA A 292 -40.06 3.64 2.44
C ALA A 292 -40.35 3.36 0.95
N VAL A 293 -40.27 4.38 0.09
CA VAL A 293 -40.38 4.22 -1.37
C VAL A 293 -39.24 3.35 -1.90
N SER A 294 -37.99 3.60 -1.50
CA SER A 294 -36.84 2.79 -1.92
C SER A 294 -36.94 1.34 -1.44
N ALA A 295 -37.41 1.10 -0.22
CA ALA A 295 -37.68 -0.25 0.29
C ALA A 295 -38.78 -0.96 -0.52
N SER A 296 -39.84 -0.23 -0.91
CA SER A 296 -40.92 -0.76 -1.74
C SER A 296 -40.45 -1.11 -3.16
N ILE A 297 -39.65 -0.23 -3.78
CA ILE A 297 -39.02 -0.46 -5.08
C ILE A 297 -38.13 -1.71 -5.03
N MET A 298 -37.35 -1.87 -3.95
CA MET A 298 -36.51 -3.05 -3.74
C MET A 298 -37.36 -4.34 -3.70
N ALA A 299 -38.43 -4.36 -2.90
CA ALA A 299 -39.31 -5.52 -2.77
C ALA A 299 -39.99 -5.90 -4.10
N ILE A 300 -40.53 -4.91 -4.82
CA ILE A 300 -41.14 -5.11 -6.14
C ILE A 300 -40.11 -5.66 -7.13
N SER A 301 -38.90 -5.11 -7.13
CA SER A 301 -37.83 -5.54 -8.02
C SER A 301 -37.39 -6.98 -7.76
N ILE A 302 -37.33 -7.42 -6.50
CA ILE A 302 -37.05 -8.81 -6.13
C ILE A 302 -38.12 -9.75 -6.72
N ILE A 303 -39.40 -9.41 -6.53
CA ILE A 303 -40.52 -10.21 -7.06
C ILE A 303 -40.44 -10.31 -8.58
N LEU A 304 -40.20 -9.19 -9.27
CA LEU A 304 -40.08 -9.17 -10.73
C LEU A 304 -38.90 -10.01 -11.23
N VAL A 305 -37.74 -9.94 -10.58
CA VAL A 305 -36.58 -10.78 -10.93
C VAL A 305 -36.92 -12.27 -10.81
N ILE A 306 -37.58 -12.67 -9.73
CA ILE A 306 -38.01 -14.07 -9.52
C ILE A 306 -38.96 -14.53 -10.64
N VAL A 307 -39.93 -13.69 -11.00
CA VAL A 307 -40.89 -13.98 -12.09
C VAL A 307 -40.17 -14.12 -13.44
N LEU A 308 -39.24 -13.20 -13.76
CA LEU A 308 -38.49 -13.25 -15.02
C LEU A 308 -37.57 -14.47 -15.11
N ILE A 309 -36.88 -14.82 -14.02
CA ILE A 309 -36.04 -16.03 -13.95
C ILE A 309 -36.89 -17.30 -14.17
N LYS A 310 -38.07 -17.37 -13.55
CA LYS A 310 -39.00 -18.50 -13.76
C LYS A 310 -39.48 -18.58 -15.21
N ALA A 311 -39.81 -17.45 -15.82
CA ALA A 311 -40.22 -17.39 -17.23
C ALA A 311 -39.13 -17.88 -18.20
N ILE A 312 -37.85 -17.55 -17.96
CA ILE A 312 -36.71 -18.04 -18.76
C ILE A 312 -36.53 -19.55 -18.59
N LYS A 313 -36.76 -20.09 -17.38
CA LYS A 313 -36.63 -21.52 -17.10
C LYS A 313 -37.69 -22.33 -17.87
N ASP A 314 -38.92 -21.83 -17.90
CA ASP A 314 -40.07 -22.54 -18.48
C ASP A 314 -40.13 -22.46 -20.02
N LYS A 315 -39.61 -21.39 -20.63
CA LYS A 315 -39.64 -21.18 -22.09
C LYS A 315 -38.25 -21.15 -22.72
N LYS A 316 -37.86 -22.23 -23.39
CA LYS A 316 -36.56 -22.33 -24.10
C LYS A 316 -36.35 -21.22 -25.15
N GLU A 317 -37.41 -20.75 -25.80
CA GLU A 317 -37.38 -19.67 -26.81
C GLU A 317 -36.94 -18.30 -26.24
N LEU A 318 -37.03 -18.11 -24.91
CA LEU A 318 -36.60 -16.88 -24.22
C LEU A 318 -35.13 -16.88 -23.82
N ARG A 319 -34.37 -17.93 -24.16
CA ARG A 319 -32.92 -17.97 -23.93
C ARG A 319 -32.22 -17.17 -25.02
N ILE A 320 -31.17 -16.44 -24.65
CA ILE A 320 -30.34 -15.71 -25.62
C ILE A 320 -29.38 -16.70 -26.26
N ASP A 321 -29.29 -16.64 -27.59
CA ASP A 321 -28.19 -17.24 -28.35
C ASP A 321 -26.94 -16.35 -28.21
N GLU A 322 -26.16 -16.62 -27.16
CA GLU A 322 -24.94 -15.87 -26.81
C GLU A 322 -23.68 -16.49 -27.44
N ASP A 323 -23.83 -17.59 -28.18
CA ASP A 323 -22.73 -18.47 -28.59
C ASP A 323 -21.75 -17.74 -29.51
N ARG A 324 -22.23 -16.81 -30.36
CA ARG A 324 -21.37 -16.03 -31.26
C ARG A 324 -20.36 -15.14 -30.52
N LEU A 325 -20.77 -14.50 -29.42
CA LEU A 325 -19.94 -13.55 -28.66
C LEU A 325 -19.01 -14.31 -27.71
N ILE A 326 -19.55 -15.33 -27.05
CA ILE A 326 -18.78 -16.24 -26.18
C ILE A 326 -17.67 -16.91 -26.98
N ASN A 327 -17.97 -17.48 -28.16
CA ASN A 327 -16.98 -18.18 -28.98
C ASN A 327 -15.83 -17.25 -29.43
N LYS A 328 -16.10 -15.97 -29.70
CA LYS A 328 -15.02 -15.00 -30.01
C LYS A 328 -14.13 -14.68 -28.81
N LEU A 329 -14.70 -14.58 -27.61
CA LEU A 329 -13.99 -14.15 -26.40
C LEU A 329 -13.34 -15.31 -25.63
N LYS A 330 -13.71 -16.55 -25.95
CA LYS A 330 -13.25 -17.77 -25.29
C LYS A 330 -11.75 -18.03 -25.47
N ASP A 331 -11.22 -17.69 -26.64
CA ASP A 331 -9.82 -17.93 -27.01
C ASP A 331 -8.86 -16.90 -26.39
N TYR A 332 -9.39 -15.80 -25.86
CA TYR A 332 -8.59 -14.80 -25.17
C TYR A 332 -7.99 -15.36 -23.86
N PRO A 333 -6.79 -14.90 -23.49
CA PRO A 333 -6.13 -15.29 -22.24
C PRO A 333 -6.99 -14.99 -21.00
N ILE A 334 -6.78 -15.79 -19.96
CA ILE A 334 -7.53 -15.67 -18.70
C ILE A 334 -7.36 -14.29 -18.06
N GLU A 335 -6.20 -13.67 -18.24
CA GLU A 335 -5.87 -12.34 -17.73
C GLU A 335 -6.81 -11.28 -18.30
N PHE A 336 -7.17 -11.37 -19.59
CA PHE A 336 -8.13 -10.47 -20.23
C PHE A 336 -9.57 -10.68 -19.76
N LYS A 337 -9.85 -11.78 -19.04
CA LYS A 337 -11.16 -12.06 -18.45
C LYS A 337 -11.21 -11.62 -17.00
N ILE A 338 -10.12 -11.82 -16.24
CA ILE A 338 -10.05 -11.47 -14.81
C ILE A 338 -9.75 -9.98 -14.60
N ALA A 339 -8.83 -9.38 -15.37
CA ALA A 339 -8.46 -7.98 -15.16
C ALA A 339 -9.64 -7.00 -15.29
N PRO A 340 -10.54 -7.13 -16.30
CA PRO A 340 -11.73 -6.29 -16.36
C PRO A 340 -12.68 -6.50 -15.19
N LEU A 341 -12.81 -7.73 -14.64
CA LEU A 341 -13.64 -7.97 -13.45
C LEU A 341 -13.13 -7.17 -12.24
N ILE A 342 -11.82 -7.15 -12.03
CA ILE A 342 -11.19 -6.39 -10.94
C ILE A 342 -11.40 -4.89 -11.19
N ILE A 343 -11.15 -4.40 -12.41
CA ILE A 343 -11.34 -2.99 -12.77
C ILE A 343 -12.79 -2.55 -12.58
N LEU A 344 -13.75 -3.35 -13.03
CA LEU A 344 -15.17 -3.06 -12.88
C LEU A 344 -15.60 -3.03 -11.40
N TYR A 345 -15.05 -3.92 -10.58
CA TYR A 345 -15.29 -3.90 -9.13
C TYR A 345 -14.70 -2.65 -8.47
N ILE A 346 -13.47 -2.25 -8.82
CA ILE A 346 -12.86 -1.01 -8.33
C ILE A 346 -13.65 0.22 -8.78
N PHE A 347 -14.05 0.26 -10.05
CA PHE A 347 -14.87 1.34 -10.60
C PHE A 347 -16.22 1.44 -9.89
N TRP A 348 -16.88 0.30 -9.65
CA TRP A 348 -18.11 0.23 -8.86
C TRP A 348 -17.90 0.79 -7.46
N ARG A 349 -16.84 0.35 -6.77
CA ARG A 349 -16.50 0.85 -5.44
C ARG A 349 -16.25 2.36 -5.43
N ILE A 350 -15.45 2.91 -6.34
CA ILE A 350 -15.21 4.36 -6.36
C ILE A 350 -16.53 5.12 -6.53
N ASN A 351 -17.40 4.66 -7.43
CA ASN A 351 -18.72 5.25 -7.63
C ASN A 351 -19.68 5.08 -6.44
N ILE A 352 -19.55 3.99 -5.66
CA ILE A 352 -20.38 3.75 -4.48
C ILE A 352 -19.96 4.60 -3.28
N TYR A 353 -18.70 5.03 -3.20
CA TYR A 353 -18.24 5.93 -2.14
C TYR A 353 -18.44 7.41 -2.50
N ASN A 354 -18.49 7.73 -3.80
CA ASN A 354 -18.90 9.05 -4.31
C ASN A 354 -20.43 9.25 -4.21
N VAL A 355 -21.06 8.81 -3.11
CA VAL A 355 -22.49 9.03 -2.88
C VAL A 355 -22.72 10.52 -2.73
N TYR A 356 -23.64 11.01 -3.54
CA TYR A 356 -24.13 12.38 -3.50
C TYR A 356 -25.03 12.53 -2.27
N TYR A 357 -24.60 13.35 -1.31
CA TYR A 357 -25.45 13.76 -0.20
C TYR A 357 -26.46 14.80 -0.71
N ILE A 358 -27.75 14.56 -0.47
CA ILE A 358 -28.78 15.60 -0.55
C ILE A 358 -29.13 15.94 0.90
N GLY A 359 -28.54 17.02 1.42
CA GLY A 359 -28.55 17.29 2.86
C GLY A 359 -27.84 16.17 3.62
N TYR A 360 -28.53 15.55 4.57
CA TYR A 360 -28.03 14.44 5.39
C TYR A 360 -28.31 13.04 4.80
N MET A 361 -29.03 12.98 3.65
CA MET A 361 -29.47 11.72 3.04
C MET A 361 -28.55 11.25 1.90
N LYS A 362 -28.35 9.94 1.83
CA LYS A 362 -27.71 9.24 0.71
C LYS A 362 -28.76 8.70 -0.25
N VAL A 363 -28.94 9.31 -1.42
CA VAL A 363 -30.07 9.01 -2.33
C VAL A 363 -29.63 8.23 -3.58
N LEU A 364 -30.51 7.36 -4.09
CA LEU A 364 -30.31 6.61 -5.32
C LEU A 364 -30.46 7.47 -6.58
N LYS A 365 -29.49 7.41 -7.50
CA LYS A 365 -29.53 8.08 -8.81
C LYS A 365 -29.82 7.09 -9.94
N VAL A 366 -30.63 7.51 -10.92
CA VAL A 366 -30.94 6.71 -12.12
C VAL A 366 -29.67 6.34 -12.90
N ASN A 367 -28.71 7.27 -13.03
CA ASN A 367 -27.44 6.99 -13.71
C ASN A 367 -26.63 5.88 -13.02
N SER A 368 -26.70 5.78 -11.69
CA SER A 368 -26.05 4.71 -10.94
C SER A 368 -26.65 3.33 -11.25
N VAL A 369 -27.97 3.26 -11.47
CA VAL A 369 -28.66 2.04 -11.90
C VAL A 369 -28.16 1.61 -13.29
N ILE A 370 -28.08 2.55 -14.24
CA ILE A 370 -27.60 2.27 -15.60
C ILE A 370 -26.15 1.76 -15.57
N CYS A 371 -25.27 2.46 -14.86
CA CYS A 371 -23.86 2.07 -14.73
C CYS A 371 -23.70 0.69 -14.10
N LEU A 372 -24.39 0.40 -12.99
CA LEU A 372 -24.33 -0.92 -12.34
C LEU A 372 -24.89 -2.01 -13.25
N SER A 373 -25.94 -1.72 -14.02
CA SER A 373 -26.52 -2.69 -14.96
C SER A 373 -25.52 -3.09 -16.05
N ILE A 374 -24.76 -2.13 -16.58
CA ILE A 374 -23.71 -2.37 -17.55
C ILE A 374 -22.58 -3.20 -16.92
N ILE A 375 -22.16 -2.85 -15.70
CA ILE A 375 -21.12 -3.58 -14.96
C ILE A 375 -21.53 -5.04 -14.75
N LEU A 376 -22.75 -5.28 -14.24
CA LEU A 376 -23.28 -6.63 -14.01
C LEU A 376 -23.41 -7.42 -15.31
N ALA A 377 -23.77 -6.77 -16.42
CA ALA A 377 -23.84 -7.42 -17.74
C ALA A 377 -22.47 -7.94 -18.18
N ILE A 378 -21.44 -7.11 -18.07
CA ILE A 378 -20.07 -7.47 -18.44
C ILE A 378 -19.55 -8.56 -17.49
N MET A 379 -19.79 -8.42 -16.18
CA MET A 379 -19.38 -9.42 -15.19
C MET A 379 -20.02 -10.78 -15.46
N TYR A 380 -21.33 -10.83 -15.72
CA TYR A 380 -22.03 -12.06 -16.07
C TYR A 380 -21.42 -12.74 -17.30
N LEU A 381 -21.14 -11.97 -18.36
CA LEU A 381 -20.54 -12.49 -19.59
C LEU A 381 -19.14 -13.06 -19.34
N LEU A 382 -18.29 -12.35 -18.61
CA LEU A 382 -16.92 -12.78 -18.29
C LEU A 382 -16.90 -14.03 -17.39
N ILE A 383 -17.74 -14.06 -16.35
CA ILE A 383 -17.87 -15.22 -15.44
C ILE A 383 -18.38 -16.44 -16.21
N LYS A 384 -19.37 -16.26 -17.09
CA LYS A 384 -19.90 -17.35 -17.92
C LYS A 384 -18.84 -17.93 -18.85
N ILE A 385 -18.02 -17.10 -19.49
CA ILE A 385 -16.89 -17.55 -20.32
C ILE A 385 -15.90 -18.35 -19.47
N LEU A 386 -15.55 -17.87 -18.26
CA LEU A 386 -14.66 -18.60 -17.35
C LEU A 386 -15.21 -19.99 -16.99
N ILE A 387 -16.52 -20.09 -16.73
CA ILE A 387 -17.19 -21.37 -16.45
C ILE A 387 -17.13 -22.31 -17.65
N ILE A 388 -17.32 -21.80 -18.87
CA ILE A 388 -17.25 -22.61 -20.10
C ILE A 388 -15.82 -23.11 -20.33
N ASN A 389 -14.81 -22.24 -20.27
CA ASN A 389 -13.41 -22.63 -20.38
C ASN A 389 -12.99 -23.65 -19.31
N TYR A 390 -13.53 -23.52 -18.08
CA TYR A 390 -13.31 -24.50 -17.02
C TYR A 390 -13.89 -25.87 -17.37
N LYS A 391 -15.16 -25.92 -17.81
CA LYS A 391 -15.84 -27.18 -18.18
C LYS A 391 -15.16 -27.91 -19.34
N GLU A 392 -14.54 -27.17 -20.24
CA GLU A 392 -13.83 -27.74 -21.39
C GLU A 392 -12.35 -28.00 -21.14
N GLY A 393 -11.82 -27.66 -19.95
CA GLY A 393 -10.40 -27.81 -19.64
C GLY A 393 -9.48 -26.82 -20.37
N THR A 394 -10.01 -25.81 -21.04
CA THR A 394 -9.28 -24.78 -21.80
C THR A 394 -9.01 -23.51 -20.98
N LEU A 395 -9.18 -23.55 -19.66
CA LEU A 395 -9.02 -22.37 -18.78
C LEU A 395 -7.61 -21.78 -18.81
N PHE A 396 -6.58 -22.63 -18.88
CA PHE A 396 -5.17 -22.23 -18.83
C PHE A 396 -4.41 -22.48 -20.14
N SER A 397 -5.11 -22.84 -21.23
CA SER A 397 -4.47 -23.21 -22.50
C SER A 397 -3.70 -22.05 -23.15
N ASN A 398 -4.21 -20.82 -23.03
CA ASN A 398 -3.63 -19.61 -23.61
C ASN A 398 -3.28 -18.59 -22.51
N ASN A 399 -2.26 -18.88 -21.69
CA ASN A 399 -1.92 -18.08 -20.51
C ASN A 399 -0.66 -17.23 -20.75
N ILE A 400 -0.82 -15.90 -20.73
CA ILE A 400 0.29 -14.95 -20.93
C ILE A 400 1.27 -15.01 -19.76
N THR A 401 0.77 -15.15 -18.53
CA THR A 401 1.58 -15.25 -17.31
C THR A 401 2.57 -16.42 -17.38
N ILE A 402 2.16 -17.56 -17.94
CA ILE A 402 3.04 -18.72 -18.15
C ILE A 402 4.13 -18.39 -19.20
N GLY A 403 3.78 -17.69 -20.27
CA GLY A 403 4.75 -17.23 -21.28
C GLY A 403 5.79 -16.29 -20.67
N ILE A 404 5.34 -15.29 -19.92
CA ILE A 404 6.21 -14.35 -19.18
C ILE A 404 7.08 -15.11 -18.18
N TYR A 405 6.50 -16.01 -17.39
CA TYR A 405 7.23 -16.84 -16.42
C TYR A 405 8.31 -17.69 -17.11
N LYS A 406 8.00 -18.35 -18.22
CA LYS A 406 9.00 -19.13 -18.98
C LYS A 406 10.13 -18.24 -19.50
N GLY A 407 9.80 -17.05 -20.00
CA GLY A 407 10.78 -16.06 -20.45
C GLY A 407 11.70 -15.61 -19.32
N LEU A 408 11.13 -15.13 -18.21
CA LEU A 408 11.87 -14.69 -17.03
C LEU A 408 12.68 -15.83 -16.40
N SER A 409 12.09 -17.02 -16.28
CA SER A 409 12.78 -18.21 -15.77
C SER A 409 13.98 -18.57 -16.62
N LYS A 410 13.87 -18.54 -17.95
CA LYS A 410 14.99 -18.84 -18.85
C LYS A 410 16.16 -17.88 -18.62
N ILE A 411 15.87 -16.59 -18.46
CA ILE A 411 16.90 -15.58 -18.18
C ILE A 411 17.48 -15.77 -16.77
N ALA A 412 16.63 -16.06 -15.78
CA ALA A 412 17.03 -16.29 -14.39
C ALA A 412 17.80 -17.61 -14.17
N THR A 413 17.69 -18.59 -15.06
CA THR A 413 18.43 -19.87 -14.95
C THR A 413 19.66 -19.94 -15.82
N LYS A 414 19.63 -19.34 -17.03
CA LYS A 414 20.77 -19.39 -17.97
C LYS A 414 21.71 -18.20 -17.86
N GLY A 415 21.27 -17.06 -17.32
CA GLY A 415 22.07 -15.84 -17.22
C GLY A 415 23.05 -15.80 -16.05
N SER A 416 23.72 -14.66 -15.90
CA SER A 416 24.59 -14.37 -14.75
C SER A 416 23.80 -14.37 -13.43
N ILE A 417 24.51 -14.56 -12.31
CA ILE A 417 23.93 -14.47 -10.96
C ILE A 417 23.29 -13.09 -10.75
N ILE A 418 23.96 -12.03 -11.23
CA ILE A 418 23.50 -10.65 -11.12
C ILE A 418 22.17 -10.47 -11.87
N ASN A 419 22.07 -10.92 -13.12
CA ASN A 419 20.84 -10.83 -13.89
C ASN A 419 19.69 -11.62 -13.24
N SER A 420 20.02 -12.76 -12.64
CA SER A 420 19.04 -13.57 -11.90
C SER A 420 18.50 -12.84 -10.67
N ILE A 421 19.39 -12.25 -9.86
CA ILE A 421 19.02 -11.49 -8.67
C ILE A 421 18.22 -10.25 -9.08
N PHE A 422 18.66 -9.53 -10.12
CA PHE A 422 17.96 -8.37 -10.65
C PHE A 422 16.53 -8.70 -11.10
N ILE A 423 16.33 -9.79 -11.84
CA ILE A 423 14.98 -10.23 -12.24
C ILE A 423 14.12 -10.60 -11.03
N ILE A 424 14.70 -11.26 -10.03
CA ILE A 424 13.99 -11.60 -8.79
C ILE A 424 13.53 -10.34 -8.06
N ILE A 425 14.42 -9.35 -7.90
CA ILE A 425 14.12 -8.07 -7.25
C ILE A 425 13.06 -7.31 -8.05
N MET A 426 13.21 -7.20 -9.37
CA MET A 426 12.22 -6.53 -10.22
C MET A 426 10.86 -7.21 -10.17
N THR A 427 10.83 -8.55 -10.19
CA THR A 427 9.59 -9.32 -10.03
C THR A 427 8.96 -9.04 -8.66
N TYR A 428 9.75 -8.99 -7.60
CA TYR A 428 9.27 -8.65 -6.25
C TYR A 428 8.69 -7.24 -6.18
N ILE A 429 9.37 -6.24 -6.74
CA ILE A 429 8.90 -4.85 -6.77
C ILE A 429 7.58 -4.75 -7.54
N VAL A 430 7.48 -5.38 -8.72
CA VAL A 430 6.27 -5.34 -9.55
C VAL A 430 5.11 -6.05 -8.85
N VAL A 431 5.31 -7.28 -8.36
CA VAL A 431 4.24 -8.06 -7.70
C VAL A 431 3.84 -7.42 -6.37
N GLY A 432 4.81 -6.96 -5.58
CA GLY A 432 4.55 -6.25 -4.33
C GLY A 432 3.80 -4.93 -4.56
N GLY A 433 4.21 -4.15 -5.57
CA GLY A 433 3.52 -2.92 -5.97
C GLY A 433 2.08 -3.18 -6.43
N LEU A 434 1.85 -4.25 -7.20
CA LEU A 434 0.51 -4.68 -7.60
C LEU A 434 -0.35 -5.09 -6.40
N LEU A 435 0.19 -5.92 -5.49
CA LEU A 435 -0.53 -6.32 -4.28
C LEU A 435 -0.89 -5.11 -3.40
N LEU A 436 0.03 -4.16 -3.25
CA LEU A 436 -0.22 -2.91 -2.54
C LEU A 436 -1.32 -2.10 -3.22
N ALA A 437 -1.24 -1.88 -4.53
CA ALA A 437 -2.25 -1.15 -5.29
C ALA A 437 -3.65 -1.78 -5.15
N ILE A 438 -3.74 -3.12 -5.26
CA ILE A 438 -5.00 -3.84 -5.06
C ILE A 438 -5.49 -3.68 -3.61
N SER A 439 -4.60 -3.73 -2.61
CA SER A 439 -4.97 -3.56 -1.21
C SER A 439 -5.46 -2.15 -0.85
N ILE A 440 -4.92 -1.12 -1.51
CA ILE A 440 -5.43 0.27 -1.40
C ILE A 440 -6.82 0.36 -2.04
N ALA A 441 -6.98 -0.29 -3.19
CA ALA A 441 -8.27 -0.32 -3.87
C ALA A 441 -9.32 -1.14 -3.10
N ILE A 442 -8.89 -2.18 -2.35
CA ILE A 442 -9.76 -3.14 -1.64
C ILE A 442 -9.18 -3.46 -0.24
N PRO A 443 -9.43 -2.62 0.79
CA PRO A 443 -8.85 -2.76 2.12
C PRO A 443 -9.21 -4.08 2.84
N GLU A 444 -10.36 -4.68 2.53
CA GLU A 444 -10.84 -5.92 3.14
C GLU A 444 -9.93 -7.12 2.83
N ILE A 445 -9.20 -7.09 1.71
CA ILE A 445 -8.26 -8.14 1.34
C ILE A 445 -6.81 -7.81 1.72
N PHE A 446 -6.57 -6.71 2.44
CA PHE A 446 -5.22 -6.29 2.83
C PHE A 446 -4.44 -7.41 3.53
N ILE A 447 -5.08 -8.11 4.47
CA ILE A 447 -4.46 -9.24 5.20
C ILE A 447 -4.09 -10.38 4.25
N ILE A 448 -4.95 -10.68 3.28
CA ILE A 448 -4.70 -11.74 2.29
C ILE A 448 -3.52 -11.35 1.39
N CYS A 449 -3.50 -10.11 0.89
CA CYS A 449 -2.40 -9.58 0.09
C CYS A 449 -1.07 -9.60 0.87
N LEU A 450 -1.10 -9.26 2.16
CA LEU A 450 0.07 -9.30 3.03
C LEU A 450 0.60 -10.74 3.19
N LEU A 451 -0.27 -11.71 3.44
CA LEU A 451 0.11 -13.12 3.56
C LEU A 451 0.72 -13.66 2.26
N ILE A 452 0.11 -13.35 1.11
CA ILE A 452 0.66 -13.71 -0.21
C ILE A 452 2.04 -13.08 -0.40
N GLY A 453 2.19 -11.79 -0.04
CA GLY A 453 3.47 -11.10 -0.07
C GLY A 453 4.54 -11.80 0.76
N LEU A 454 4.24 -12.18 2.01
CA LEU A 454 5.17 -12.90 2.89
C LEU A 454 5.59 -14.26 2.32
N ILE A 455 4.65 -15.02 1.75
CA ILE A 455 4.94 -16.32 1.11
C ILE A 455 5.88 -16.13 -0.08
N ILE A 456 5.62 -15.13 -0.93
CA ILE A 456 6.48 -14.81 -2.07
C ILE A 456 7.87 -14.41 -1.58
N THR A 457 7.97 -13.54 -0.57
CA THR A 457 9.26 -13.13 0.02
C THR A 457 10.05 -14.34 0.52
N ALA A 458 9.43 -15.23 1.30
CA ALA A 458 10.09 -16.44 1.80
C ALA A 458 10.58 -17.34 0.64
N MET A 459 9.74 -17.54 -0.39
CA MET A 459 10.11 -18.32 -1.57
C MET A 459 11.31 -17.71 -2.31
N LEU A 460 11.34 -16.39 -2.49
CA LEU A 460 12.45 -15.69 -3.14
C LEU A 460 13.75 -15.77 -2.33
N ILE A 461 13.68 -15.63 -1.00
CA ILE A 461 14.84 -15.81 -0.11
C ILE A 461 15.42 -17.21 -0.29
N ILE A 462 14.58 -18.26 -0.30
CA ILE A 462 15.03 -19.64 -0.50
C ILE A 462 15.74 -19.81 -1.85
N LEU A 463 15.24 -19.21 -2.92
CA LEU A 463 15.88 -19.28 -4.25
C LEU A 463 17.27 -18.62 -4.25
N VAL A 464 17.39 -17.44 -3.64
CA VAL A 464 18.67 -16.72 -3.54
C VAL A 464 19.67 -17.50 -2.68
N VAL A 465 19.25 -17.97 -1.50
CA VAL A 465 20.11 -18.76 -0.60
C VAL A 465 20.59 -20.04 -1.28
N ARG A 466 19.74 -20.75 -2.02
CA ARG A 466 20.16 -21.94 -2.78
C ARG A 466 21.26 -21.65 -3.80
N LYS A 467 21.21 -20.50 -4.47
CA LYS A 467 22.26 -20.07 -5.41
C LYS A 467 23.55 -19.68 -4.68
N LEU A 468 23.45 -18.97 -3.55
CA LEU A 468 24.62 -18.60 -2.74
C LEU A 468 25.33 -19.83 -2.17
N LEU A 469 24.59 -20.81 -1.64
CA LEU A 469 25.15 -22.08 -1.17
C LEU A 469 25.84 -22.88 -2.28
N TYR A 470 25.34 -22.79 -3.53
CA TYR A 470 26.00 -23.44 -4.66
C TYR A 470 27.28 -22.72 -5.07
N LEU A 471 27.29 -21.38 -5.07
CA LEU A 471 28.50 -20.59 -5.27
C LEU A 471 29.57 -20.90 -4.20
N ASP A 472 29.17 -21.02 -2.93
CA ASP A 472 30.07 -21.39 -1.84
C ASP A 472 30.75 -22.75 -2.08
N LYS A 473 30.00 -23.76 -2.53
CA LYS A 473 30.57 -25.06 -2.94
C LYS A 473 31.60 -24.96 -4.06
N ILE A 474 31.38 -24.07 -5.03
CA ILE A 474 32.33 -23.80 -6.11
C ILE A 474 33.58 -23.13 -5.55
N MET A 475 33.44 -22.15 -4.66
CA MET A 475 34.55 -21.46 -4.02
C MET A 475 35.42 -22.41 -3.18
N ILE A 476 34.79 -23.32 -2.44
CA ILE A 476 35.50 -24.39 -1.70
C ILE A 476 36.29 -25.26 -2.67
N GLY A 477 35.65 -25.77 -3.73
CA GLY A 477 36.32 -26.65 -4.68
C GLY A 477 37.46 -25.99 -5.46
N ALA A 478 37.35 -24.69 -5.74
CA ALA A 478 38.42 -23.88 -6.30
C ALA A 478 39.59 -23.72 -5.33
N LYS A 479 39.31 -23.43 -4.05
CA LYS A 479 40.32 -23.30 -2.99
C LYS A 479 41.09 -24.60 -2.77
N ASP A 480 40.40 -25.74 -2.82
CA ASP A 480 41.03 -27.05 -2.74
C ASP A 480 41.97 -27.30 -3.92
N GLY A 481 41.53 -26.92 -5.13
CA GLY A 481 42.38 -26.98 -6.32
C GLY A 481 43.64 -26.12 -6.19
N ALA A 482 43.51 -24.90 -5.69
CA ALA A 482 44.64 -24.00 -5.45
C ALA A 482 45.64 -24.54 -4.39
N ARG A 483 45.20 -25.40 -3.48
CA ARG A 483 46.04 -26.07 -2.47
C ARG A 483 46.67 -27.37 -2.96
N GLY A 484 46.49 -27.73 -4.24
CA GLY A 484 46.97 -29.01 -4.80
C GLY A 484 46.11 -30.22 -4.41
N GLN A 485 44.96 -30.02 -3.75
CA GLN A 485 44.03 -31.08 -3.39
C GLN A 485 43.03 -31.31 -4.54
N LEU A 486 43.43 -32.15 -5.49
CA LEU A 486 42.70 -32.34 -6.75
C LEU A 486 41.53 -33.35 -6.67
N ASN A 487 41.32 -34.01 -5.53
CA ASN A 487 40.34 -35.09 -5.38
C ASN A 487 38.88 -34.61 -5.24
N TYR A 488 38.65 -33.36 -4.82
CA TYR A 488 37.31 -32.82 -4.67
C TYR A 488 36.74 -32.38 -6.03
N LYS A 489 35.66 -33.06 -6.48
CA LYS A 489 34.92 -32.76 -7.70
C LYS A 489 33.67 -31.94 -7.40
N ILE A 490 33.54 -30.79 -8.04
CA ILE A 490 32.36 -29.93 -7.89
C ILE A 490 31.21 -30.53 -8.70
N ASP A 491 30.05 -30.73 -8.09
CA ASP A 491 28.84 -31.19 -8.77
C ASP A 491 28.30 -30.09 -9.71
N VAL A 492 28.19 -30.38 -11.01
CA VAL A 492 27.80 -29.39 -12.03
C VAL A 492 26.28 -29.31 -12.10
N LYS A 493 25.70 -28.26 -11.48
CA LYS A 493 24.26 -28.02 -11.45
C LYS A 493 23.84 -26.91 -12.41
N GLY A 494 22.95 -27.27 -13.34
CA GLY A 494 22.26 -26.35 -14.25
C GLY A 494 23.13 -25.86 -15.42
N GLU A 495 22.47 -25.22 -16.40
CA GLU A 495 23.10 -24.71 -17.63
C GLU A 495 23.50 -23.21 -17.54
N GLY A 496 23.57 -22.65 -16.34
CA GLY A 496 23.91 -21.23 -16.13
C GLY A 496 25.41 -21.01 -15.88
N HIS A 497 25.81 -19.75 -15.75
CA HIS A 497 27.22 -19.35 -15.56
C HIS A 497 27.90 -20.05 -14.36
N LEU A 498 27.16 -20.35 -13.28
CA LEU A 498 27.70 -21.10 -12.15
C LEU A 498 28.00 -22.57 -12.48
N GLY A 499 27.16 -23.20 -13.31
CA GLY A 499 27.41 -24.55 -13.81
C GLY A 499 28.63 -24.57 -14.73
N GLU A 500 28.74 -23.58 -15.61
CA GLU A 500 29.92 -23.40 -16.48
C GLU A 500 31.20 -23.16 -15.67
N LEU A 501 31.15 -22.31 -14.64
CA LEU A 501 32.29 -22.07 -13.74
C LEU A 501 32.70 -23.34 -13.00
N ALA A 502 31.74 -24.12 -12.48
CA ALA A 502 32.01 -25.41 -11.85
C ALA A 502 32.68 -26.39 -12.82
N ASN A 503 32.20 -26.45 -14.06
CA ASN A 503 32.77 -27.29 -15.11
C ASN A 503 34.20 -26.87 -15.47
N ASN A 504 34.44 -25.56 -15.64
CA ASN A 504 35.76 -25.02 -15.95
C ASN A 504 36.77 -25.30 -14.83
N ILE A 505 36.38 -25.15 -13.56
CA ILE A 505 37.25 -25.50 -12.43
C ILE A 505 37.56 -27.01 -12.43
N ASN A 506 36.57 -27.86 -12.64
CA ASN A 506 36.79 -29.31 -12.74
C ASN A 506 37.77 -29.66 -13.87
N ASN A 507 37.63 -29.03 -15.04
CA ASN A 507 38.53 -29.23 -16.18
C ASN A 507 39.96 -28.76 -15.89
N ILE A 508 40.13 -27.61 -15.20
CA ILE A 508 41.44 -27.13 -14.77
C ILE A 508 42.09 -28.11 -13.79
N LYS A 509 41.33 -28.62 -12.80
CA LYS A 509 41.84 -29.60 -11.83
C LYS A 509 42.25 -30.91 -12.52
N GLU A 510 41.45 -31.39 -13.47
CA GLU A 510 41.76 -32.60 -14.25
C GLU A 510 43.00 -32.41 -15.13
N GLY A 511 43.11 -31.27 -15.82
CA GLY A 511 44.29 -30.91 -16.62
C GLY A 511 45.55 -30.85 -15.76
N LEU A 512 45.47 -30.21 -14.59
CA LEU A 512 46.58 -30.13 -13.65
C LEU A 512 46.98 -31.51 -13.12
N ARG A 513 46.01 -32.37 -12.77
CA ARG A 513 46.29 -33.75 -12.34
C ARG A 513 47.07 -34.52 -13.40
N LYS A 514 46.61 -34.47 -14.66
CA LYS A 514 47.30 -35.14 -15.77
C LYS A 514 48.70 -34.59 -15.99
N SER A 515 48.91 -33.28 -15.90
CA SER A 515 50.24 -32.69 -16.02
C SER A 515 51.18 -33.15 -14.91
N VAL A 516 50.70 -33.21 -13.65
CA VAL A 516 51.48 -33.71 -12.51
C VAL A 516 51.79 -35.21 -12.66
N GLU A 517 50.83 -36.03 -13.07
CA GLU A 517 51.05 -37.46 -13.33
C GLU A 517 52.07 -37.70 -14.45
N ASN A 518 51.99 -36.94 -15.55
CA ASN A 518 52.96 -37.01 -16.64
C ASN A 518 54.37 -36.57 -16.20
N GLU A 519 54.46 -35.51 -15.40
CA GLU A 519 55.74 -35.04 -14.86
C GLU A 519 56.35 -36.10 -13.94
N MET A 520 55.59 -36.66 -13.00
CA MET A 520 56.05 -37.75 -12.14
C MET A 520 56.49 -38.98 -12.93
N LYS A 521 55.75 -39.34 -13.99
CA LYS A 521 56.11 -40.45 -14.88
C LYS A 521 57.42 -40.17 -15.62
N SER A 522 57.60 -38.94 -16.11
CA SER A 522 58.83 -38.49 -16.77
C SER A 522 60.04 -38.54 -15.82
N GLU A 523 59.89 -38.01 -14.60
CA GLU A 523 60.94 -38.05 -13.57
C GLU A 523 61.28 -39.48 -13.14
N ASN A 524 60.28 -40.35 -12.97
CA ASN A 524 60.50 -41.77 -12.68
C ASN A 524 61.25 -42.47 -13.84
N MET A 525 60.86 -42.21 -15.09
CA MET A 525 61.55 -42.76 -16.27
C MET A 525 63.01 -42.28 -16.35
N LYS A 526 63.28 -40.99 -16.11
CA LYS A 526 64.66 -40.47 -16.05
C LYS A 526 65.47 -41.18 -14.97
N THR A 527 64.88 -41.35 -13.78
CA THR A 527 65.54 -42.01 -12.64
C THR A 527 65.84 -43.47 -12.95
N GLU A 528 64.90 -44.19 -13.54
CA GLU A 528 65.06 -45.60 -13.95
C GLU A 528 66.12 -45.76 -15.05
N LEU A 529 66.09 -44.90 -16.09
CA LEU A 529 67.10 -44.87 -17.15
C LEU A 529 68.51 -44.66 -16.58
N ILE A 530 68.69 -43.65 -15.71
CA ILE A 530 69.99 -43.37 -15.09
C ILE A 530 70.46 -44.56 -14.25
N THR A 531 69.58 -45.16 -13.46
CA THR A 531 69.91 -46.29 -12.57
C THR A 531 70.32 -47.53 -13.37
N ASN A 532 69.52 -47.91 -14.37
CA ASN A 532 69.77 -49.08 -15.21
C ASN A 532 71.06 -48.92 -16.03
N VAL A 533 71.25 -47.75 -16.65
CA VAL A 533 72.45 -47.52 -17.45
C VAL A 533 73.69 -47.43 -16.57
N SER A 534 73.63 -46.80 -15.39
CA SER A 534 74.77 -46.78 -14.46
C SER A 534 75.23 -48.19 -14.09
N HIS A 535 74.29 -49.12 -13.89
CA HIS A 535 74.60 -50.53 -13.62
C HIS A 535 75.26 -51.21 -14.82
N ASP A 536 74.70 -51.01 -16.02
CA ASP A 536 75.16 -51.66 -17.25
C ASP A 536 76.51 -51.13 -17.75
N LEU A 537 76.84 -49.87 -17.48
CA LEU A 537 78.17 -49.31 -17.75
C LEU A 537 79.24 -49.81 -16.76
N LYS A 538 78.87 -50.02 -15.48
CA LYS A 538 79.79 -50.48 -14.43
C LYS A 538 80.38 -51.86 -14.73
N THR A 539 79.56 -52.80 -15.20
CA THR A 539 79.98 -54.20 -15.46
C THR A 539 81.13 -54.34 -16.49
N PRO A 540 81.03 -53.80 -17.72
CA PRO A 540 82.12 -53.84 -18.68
C PRO A 540 83.32 -52.99 -18.22
N LEU A 541 83.09 -51.86 -17.55
CA LEU A 541 84.17 -51.03 -17.00
C LEU A 541 85.00 -51.79 -15.95
N THR A 542 84.35 -52.44 -14.98
CA THR A 542 85.03 -53.29 -13.99
C THR A 542 85.77 -54.45 -14.65
N SER A 543 85.17 -55.05 -15.69
CA SER A 543 85.87 -56.08 -16.47
C SER A 543 87.14 -55.51 -17.13
N ILE A 544 87.05 -54.35 -17.77
CA ILE A 544 88.19 -53.68 -18.41
C ILE A 544 89.31 -53.41 -17.40
N ILE A 545 88.97 -52.84 -16.24
CA ILE A 545 89.94 -52.58 -15.17
C ILE A 545 90.61 -53.89 -14.72
N ASN A 546 89.83 -54.94 -14.45
CA ASN A 546 90.37 -56.23 -14.03
C ASN A 546 91.31 -56.87 -15.06
N TYR A 547 90.97 -56.83 -16.35
CA TYR A 547 91.83 -57.39 -17.41
C TYR A 547 93.09 -56.54 -17.65
N ILE A 548 93.03 -55.21 -17.46
CA ILE A 548 94.23 -54.36 -17.43
C ILE A 548 95.12 -54.72 -16.24
N ASP A 549 94.55 -54.95 -15.06
CA ASP A 549 95.31 -55.34 -13.86
C ASP A 549 95.92 -56.75 -13.99
N LEU A 550 95.23 -57.67 -14.68
CA LEU A 550 95.80 -58.96 -15.06
C LEU A 550 96.98 -58.77 -16.02
N LEU A 551 96.87 -57.91 -17.04
CA LEU A 551 97.94 -57.60 -18.01
C LEU A 551 99.17 -56.94 -17.40
N LYS A 552 99.04 -56.22 -16.28
CA LYS A 552 100.16 -55.55 -15.58
C LYS A 552 101.05 -56.50 -14.77
N ARG A 553 100.74 -57.79 -14.67
CA ARG A 553 101.55 -58.77 -13.91
C ARG A 553 102.81 -59.14 -14.71
N GLU A 554 103.97 -59.25 -14.05
CA GLU A 554 105.29 -59.30 -14.73
C GLU A 554 105.63 -60.60 -15.49
N ASN A 555 104.75 -61.60 -15.58
CA ASN A 555 105.03 -62.89 -16.26
C ASN A 555 103.78 -63.46 -16.96
N ILE A 556 103.33 -62.82 -18.04
CA ILE A 556 102.16 -63.29 -18.83
C ILE A 556 102.65 -63.83 -20.16
N GLU A 557 102.19 -65.03 -20.51
CA GLU A 557 102.51 -65.63 -21.80
C GLU A 557 101.93 -64.79 -22.96
N PRO A 558 102.66 -64.67 -24.10
CA PRO A 558 102.22 -63.84 -25.23
C PRO A 558 100.81 -64.19 -25.73
N GLU A 559 100.41 -65.45 -25.65
CA GLU A 559 99.09 -65.93 -26.07
C GLU A 559 97.98 -65.47 -25.11
N SER A 560 98.19 -65.61 -23.79
CA SER A 560 97.26 -65.12 -22.76
C SER A 560 97.12 -63.59 -22.76
N ALA A 561 98.21 -62.86 -23.01
CA ALA A 561 98.16 -61.40 -23.15
C ALA A 561 97.30 -60.98 -24.35
N ARG A 562 97.39 -61.71 -25.46
CA ARG A 562 96.58 -61.47 -26.66
C ARG A 562 95.10 -61.72 -26.42
N ASP A 563 94.76 -62.76 -25.66
CA ASP A 563 93.38 -63.06 -25.27
C ASP A 563 92.80 -61.99 -24.35
N TYR A 564 93.57 -61.49 -23.38
CA TYR A 564 93.13 -60.38 -22.53
C TYR A 564 92.92 -59.09 -23.31
N VAL A 565 93.81 -58.76 -24.26
CA VAL A 565 93.63 -57.61 -25.16
C VAL A 565 92.37 -57.77 -26.02
N ASN A 566 92.09 -58.98 -26.53
CA ASN A 566 90.86 -59.26 -27.27
C ASN A 566 89.59 -59.09 -26.40
N ILE A 567 89.66 -59.48 -25.12
CA ILE A 567 88.55 -59.26 -24.17
C ILE A 567 88.38 -57.77 -23.86
N LEU A 568 89.48 -57.03 -23.67
CA LEU A 568 89.45 -55.58 -23.47
C LEU A 568 88.82 -54.84 -24.66
N ASP A 569 89.18 -55.21 -25.88
CA ASP A 569 88.59 -54.64 -27.09
C ASP A 569 87.08 -54.93 -27.13
N LYS A 570 86.66 -56.20 -26.95
CA LYS A 570 85.24 -56.56 -26.91
C LYS A 570 84.46 -55.80 -25.83
N LYS A 571 85.01 -55.65 -24.63
CA LYS A 571 84.35 -54.92 -23.53
C LYS A 571 84.31 -53.42 -23.77
N SER A 572 85.34 -52.83 -24.36
CA SER A 572 85.39 -51.41 -24.71
C SER A 572 84.41 -51.09 -25.85
N GLN A 573 84.32 -51.94 -26.88
CA GLN A 573 83.31 -51.82 -27.92
C GLN A 573 81.90 -51.96 -27.36
N ARG A 574 81.67 -52.90 -26.42
CA ARG A 574 80.37 -53.03 -25.75
C ARG A 574 80.02 -51.79 -24.92
N LEU A 575 80.99 -51.22 -24.19
CA LEU A 575 80.79 -49.99 -23.42
C LEU A 575 80.46 -48.80 -24.33
N LYS A 576 81.14 -48.69 -25.48
CA LYS A 576 80.86 -47.66 -26.49
C LYS A 576 79.41 -47.74 -26.98
N VAL A 577 78.94 -48.93 -27.35
CA VAL A 577 77.53 -49.14 -27.78
C VAL A 577 76.56 -48.74 -26.66
N LEU A 578 76.83 -49.10 -25.40
CA LEU A 578 75.97 -48.72 -24.28
C LEU A 578 75.91 -47.20 -24.04
N ILE A 579 77.02 -46.48 -24.25
CA ILE A 579 77.05 -45.01 -24.16
C ILE A 579 76.25 -44.38 -25.31
N GLU A 580 76.39 -44.90 -26.53
CA GLU A 580 75.62 -44.45 -27.69
C GLU A 580 74.11 -44.70 -27.47
N ASP A 581 73.73 -45.89 -27.00
CA ASP A 581 72.35 -46.25 -26.67
C ASP A 581 71.76 -45.34 -25.57
N LEU A 582 72.54 -45.00 -24.52
CA LEU A 582 72.12 -44.04 -23.49
C LEU A 582 71.84 -42.65 -24.06
N PHE A 583 72.72 -42.15 -24.93
CA PHE A 583 72.58 -40.82 -25.50
C PHE A 583 71.33 -40.72 -26.39
N GLU A 584 71.07 -41.75 -27.19
CA GLU A 584 69.86 -41.84 -28.01
C GLU A 584 68.60 -41.99 -27.14
N ALA A 585 68.63 -42.81 -26.08
CA ALA A 585 67.52 -42.92 -25.12
C ALA A 585 67.26 -41.58 -24.39
N SER A 586 68.31 -40.85 -24.01
CA SER A 586 68.19 -39.54 -23.36
C SER A 586 67.59 -38.47 -24.28
N LYS A 587 67.96 -38.45 -25.57
CA LYS A 587 67.33 -37.57 -26.57
C LYS A 587 65.86 -37.91 -26.78
N ALA A 588 65.53 -39.20 -26.80
CA ALA A 588 64.15 -39.64 -26.89
C ALA A 588 63.33 -39.21 -25.65
N ALA A 589 63.89 -39.37 -24.45
CA ALA A 589 63.23 -39.01 -23.20
C ALA A 589 63.08 -37.49 -22.99
N SER A 590 64.00 -36.66 -23.50
CA SER A 590 63.91 -35.19 -23.43
C SER A 590 63.08 -34.56 -24.55
N GLY A 591 62.64 -35.36 -25.53
CA GLY A 591 61.93 -34.88 -26.71
C GLY A 591 62.81 -34.17 -27.75
N ALA A 592 64.14 -34.24 -27.62
CA ALA A 592 65.11 -33.64 -28.52
C ALA A 592 65.49 -34.53 -29.73
N MET A 593 64.87 -35.70 -29.87
CA MET A 593 65.11 -36.61 -30.99
C MET A 593 64.36 -36.14 -32.26
N GLU A 594 65.11 -35.80 -33.31
CA GLU A 594 64.53 -35.49 -34.63
C GLU A 594 64.11 -36.78 -35.35
N LEU A 595 62.81 -36.94 -35.59
CA LEU A 595 62.26 -38.09 -36.32
C LEU A 595 62.18 -37.80 -37.81
N ASN A 596 62.91 -38.57 -38.62
CA ASN A 596 62.84 -38.49 -40.08
C ASN A 596 61.87 -39.54 -40.64
N ILE A 597 60.61 -39.15 -40.86
CA ILE A 597 59.55 -40.05 -41.31
C ILE A 597 59.60 -40.18 -42.84
N SER A 598 59.76 -41.41 -43.34
CA SER A 598 59.77 -41.72 -44.77
C SER A 598 58.90 -42.95 -45.10
N LYS A 599 58.40 -43.04 -46.33
CA LYS A 599 57.68 -44.23 -46.82
C LYS A 599 58.68 -45.37 -47.02
N LEU A 600 58.42 -46.52 -46.39
CA LEU A 600 59.30 -47.68 -46.40
C LEU A 600 58.56 -48.92 -46.93
N ASP A 601 59.22 -49.71 -47.78
CA ASP A 601 58.73 -51.03 -48.18
C ASP A 601 59.15 -52.08 -47.13
N ILE A 602 58.16 -52.52 -46.33
CA ILE A 602 58.36 -53.51 -45.27
C ILE A 602 58.89 -54.84 -45.83
N GLY A 603 58.48 -55.21 -47.05
CA GLY A 603 58.91 -56.45 -47.71
C GLY A 603 60.40 -56.43 -48.07
N GLN A 604 60.95 -55.28 -48.47
CA GLN A 604 62.39 -55.14 -48.67
C GLN A 604 63.16 -55.13 -47.35
N LEU A 605 62.66 -54.42 -46.34
CA LEU A 605 63.33 -54.33 -45.04
C LEU A 605 63.45 -55.72 -44.38
N LEU A 606 62.37 -56.51 -44.39
CA LEU A 606 62.37 -57.86 -43.84
C LEU A 606 63.35 -58.78 -44.57
N ARG A 607 63.42 -58.70 -45.91
CA ARG A 607 64.41 -59.49 -46.67
C ARG A 607 65.83 -59.10 -46.31
N GLN A 608 66.13 -57.81 -46.19
CA GLN A 608 67.46 -57.35 -45.76
C GLN A 608 67.81 -57.85 -44.35
N ALA A 609 66.86 -57.76 -43.40
CA ALA A 609 67.05 -58.24 -42.04
C ALA A 609 67.30 -59.76 -41.99
N LEU A 610 66.49 -60.54 -42.72
CA LEU A 610 66.65 -62.00 -42.80
C LEU A 610 67.98 -62.39 -43.42
N VAL A 611 68.40 -61.74 -44.50
CA VAL A 611 69.70 -61.97 -45.13
C VAL A 611 70.85 -61.66 -44.15
N LYS A 612 70.74 -60.57 -43.38
CA LYS A 612 71.74 -60.23 -42.36
C LYS A 612 71.81 -61.28 -41.26
N MET A 613 70.68 -61.71 -40.70
CA MET A 613 70.65 -62.77 -39.67
C MET A 613 71.19 -64.11 -40.17
N MET A 614 70.85 -64.51 -41.40
CA MET A 614 71.41 -65.72 -42.02
C MET A 614 72.94 -65.62 -42.18
N LYS A 615 73.46 -64.43 -42.49
CA LYS A 615 74.90 -64.18 -42.65
C LYS A 615 75.64 -64.26 -41.31
N ASP A 616 75.04 -63.78 -40.22
CA ASP A 616 75.64 -63.87 -38.88
C ASP A 616 75.61 -65.30 -38.35
N LEU A 617 74.53 -66.06 -38.62
CA LEU A 617 74.46 -67.50 -38.30
C LEU A 617 75.57 -68.30 -38.99
N MET A 618 75.84 -68.03 -40.27
CA MET A 618 76.93 -68.67 -41.03
C MET A 618 78.34 -68.29 -40.56
N LYS A 619 78.51 -67.21 -39.79
CA LYS A 619 79.81 -66.84 -39.18
C LYS A 619 80.01 -67.46 -37.80
N SER A 620 78.95 -67.99 -37.18
CA SER A 620 78.97 -68.58 -35.84
C SER A 620 79.02 -70.11 -35.82
N SER A 621 78.86 -70.75 -36.98
CA SER A 621 79.19 -72.15 -37.27
C SER A 621 80.59 -72.26 -37.84
#